data_AF-A0A9D7XU91-F1
#
_entry.id   AF-A0A9D7XU91-F1
#
_cell.length_a   1.000
_cell.length_b   1.000
_cell.length_c   1.000
_cell.angle_alpha   90.00
_cell.angle_beta   90.00
_cell.angle_gamma   90.00
#
_symmetry.space_group_name_H-M   'P 1'
#
loop_
_entity.id
_entity.type
_entity.pdbx_description
1 polymer ?
#
loop_
_entity_poly.entity_id
_entity_poly.type
_entity_poly.pdbx_seq_one_letter_code
_entity_poly.pdbx_strand_id
1 'polypeptide(L)'
;MNTAPKKLLSRSVELVWSHYGERYRVDNDLNFYRESDEGWRTWQPDPASAVFSSAADAISETRWLAFLEFVPTAERRLLEQFDVGRASVLAVVAFCPGLVADLLAAPALAPFVAEHTRLRGTEPRWEEIAAVHNRGGVYALLEWLGLPASRQTLTILQKITEPDLGRRLLEPIRAALWEPETIWLLQHVPSLTEHALTHHCQAALAA
;
A
#
# COMPACT_ATOMS: atom_id res chain seq x y z
N MET A 1 -39.75 -25.95 -25.34
CA MET A 1 -39.27 -24.75 -24.63
C MET A 1 -37.78 -24.91 -24.41
N ASN A 2 -36.95 -24.32 -25.28
CA ASN A 2 -35.50 -24.30 -25.14
C ASN A 2 -35.14 -23.17 -24.17
N THR A 3 -34.84 -23.50 -22.93
CA THR A 3 -34.12 -22.60 -22.02
C THR A 3 -32.67 -22.52 -22.49
N ALA A 4 -32.38 -21.53 -23.33
CA ALA A 4 -31.01 -21.14 -23.64
C ALA A 4 -30.29 -20.83 -22.31
N PRO A 5 -29.04 -21.31 -22.11
CA PRO A 5 -28.27 -20.91 -20.94
C PRO A 5 -28.07 -19.40 -21.01
N LYS A 6 -28.54 -18.68 -19.98
CA LYS A 6 -28.17 -17.28 -19.76
C LYS A 6 -26.64 -17.25 -19.77
N LYS A 7 -26.04 -16.68 -20.83
CA LYS A 7 -24.66 -16.20 -20.77
C LYS A 7 -24.60 -15.28 -19.55
N LEU A 8 -23.98 -15.75 -18.48
CA LEU A 8 -23.40 -14.88 -17.46
C LEU A 8 -22.40 -14.03 -18.23
N LEU A 9 -22.85 -12.86 -18.69
CA LEU A 9 -21.96 -11.79 -19.11
C LEU A 9 -21.05 -11.58 -17.90
N SER A 10 -19.81 -12.04 -18.01
CA SER A 10 -18.72 -11.68 -17.11
C SER A 10 -18.59 -10.17 -17.17
N ARG A 11 -19.36 -9.46 -16.34
CA ARG A 11 -19.17 -8.03 -16.15
C ARG A 11 -17.80 -7.91 -15.50
N SER A 12 -16.81 -7.44 -16.27
CA SER A 12 -15.58 -6.94 -15.68
C SER A 12 -15.98 -5.85 -14.69
N VAL A 13 -15.52 -5.97 -13.46
CA VAL A 13 -15.74 -4.94 -12.45
C VAL A 13 -14.47 -4.12 -12.43
N GLU A 14 -14.42 -3.09 -13.26
CA GLU A 14 -13.26 -2.21 -13.29
C GLU A 14 -13.42 -1.12 -12.22
N LEU A 15 -12.34 -0.75 -11.55
CA LEU A 15 -12.30 0.46 -10.73
C LEU A 15 -11.97 1.63 -11.64
N VAL A 16 -12.78 2.69 -11.62
CA VAL A 16 -12.58 3.88 -12.45
C VAL A 16 -12.79 5.10 -11.58
N TRP A 17 -11.85 6.05 -11.65
CA TRP A 17 -11.94 7.33 -10.95
C TRP A 17 -11.33 8.45 -11.81
N SER A 18 -11.46 9.69 -11.34
CA SER A 18 -10.91 10.86 -12.02
C SER A 18 -10.12 11.72 -11.04
N HIS A 19 -9.08 12.39 -11.54
CA HIS A 19 -8.30 13.37 -10.80
C HIS A 19 -7.92 14.51 -11.76
N TYR A 20 -8.28 15.75 -11.43
CA TYR A 20 -8.05 16.94 -12.27
C TYR A 20 -8.42 16.78 -13.76
N GLY A 21 -9.55 16.12 -14.04
CA GLY A 21 -10.07 15.93 -15.40
C GLY A 21 -9.46 14.76 -16.16
N GLU A 22 -8.38 14.14 -15.65
CA GLU A 22 -7.87 12.88 -16.18
C GLU A 22 -8.61 11.70 -15.55
N ARG A 23 -8.81 10.63 -16.34
CA ARG A 23 -9.47 9.40 -15.88
C ARG A 23 -8.46 8.27 -15.73
N TYR A 24 -8.67 7.49 -14.69
CA TYR A 24 -7.81 6.40 -14.28
C TYR A 24 -8.63 5.14 -14.09
N ARG A 25 -8.01 3.99 -14.32
CA ARG A 25 -8.69 2.70 -14.22
C ARG A 25 -7.75 1.60 -13.71
N VAL A 26 -8.31 0.67 -12.95
CA VAL A 26 -7.74 -0.65 -12.67
C VAL A 26 -8.69 -1.74 -13.16
N ASP A 27 -8.15 -2.70 -13.90
CA ASP A 27 -8.91 -3.88 -14.35
C ASP A 27 -8.77 -5.07 -13.38
N ASN A 28 -9.46 -6.17 -13.68
CA ASN A 28 -9.47 -7.37 -12.84
C ASN A 28 -8.11 -8.08 -12.76
N ASP A 29 -7.22 -7.84 -13.72
CA ASP A 29 -5.87 -8.38 -13.76
C ASP A 29 -4.87 -7.45 -13.04
N LEU A 30 -5.39 -6.46 -12.30
CA LEU A 30 -4.65 -5.43 -11.57
C LEU A 30 -3.78 -4.54 -12.47
N ASN A 31 -4.12 -4.41 -13.74
CA ASN A 31 -3.44 -3.48 -14.65
C ASN A 31 -3.98 -2.06 -14.46
N PHE A 32 -3.05 -1.11 -14.37
CA PHE A 32 -3.35 0.31 -14.22
C PHE A 32 -3.34 1.02 -15.57
N TYR A 33 -4.35 1.86 -15.79
CA TYR A 33 -4.52 2.64 -17.01
C TYR A 33 -4.80 4.10 -16.70
N ARG A 34 -4.33 4.98 -17.59
CA ARG A 34 -4.73 6.39 -17.68
C ARG A 34 -5.37 6.64 -19.04
N GLU A 35 -6.47 7.38 -19.05
CA GLU A 35 -7.14 7.78 -20.29
C GLU A 35 -6.31 8.85 -21.02
N SER A 36 -6.24 8.72 -22.34
CA SER A 36 -5.61 9.68 -23.26
C SER A 36 -6.53 9.89 -24.46
N ASP A 37 -6.20 10.82 -25.35
CA ASP A 37 -6.99 11.08 -26.57
C ASP A 37 -7.12 9.82 -27.47
N GLU A 38 -6.15 8.92 -27.40
CA GLU A 38 -6.13 7.65 -28.14
C GLU A 38 -6.75 6.48 -27.34
N GLY A 39 -7.38 6.76 -26.20
CA GLY A 39 -7.98 5.78 -25.31
C GLY A 39 -7.11 5.43 -24.09
N TRP A 40 -7.37 4.27 -23.49
CA TRP A 40 -6.68 3.80 -22.28
C TRP A 40 -5.26 3.34 -22.58
N ARG A 41 -4.28 3.92 -21.90
CA ARG A 41 -2.87 3.53 -21.98
C ARG A 41 -2.39 2.99 -20.64
N THR A 42 -1.51 1.99 -20.68
CA THR A 42 -0.86 1.47 -19.48
C THR A 42 -0.17 2.61 -18.74
N TRP A 43 -0.35 2.62 -17.43
CA TRP A 43 0.16 3.65 -16.54
C TRP A 43 0.88 2.99 -15.37
N GLN A 44 2.11 3.42 -15.10
CA GLN A 44 2.81 3.06 -13.87
C GLN A 44 2.54 4.14 -12.81
N PRO A 45 1.79 3.81 -11.74
CA PRO A 45 1.43 4.76 -10.74
C PRO A 45 2.59 5.10 -9.80
N ASP A 46 2.58 6.35 -9.33
CA ASP A 46 3.18 6.74 -8.06
C ASP A 46 2.07 6.74 -6.98
N PRO A 47 2.04 5.78 -6.05
CA PRO A 47 1.00 5.70 -5.02
C PRO A 47 1.02 6.86 -4.03
N ALA A 48 2.11 7.62 -3.96
CA ALA A 48 2.22 8.85 -3.17
C ALA A 48 1.48 10.04 -3.84
N SER A 49 1.14 9.92 -5.13
CA SER A 49 0.39 10.95 -5.85
C SER A 49 -1.00 11.18 -5.25
N ALA A 50 -1.52 12.40 -5.39
CA ALA A 50 -2.89 12.77 -4.99
C ALA A 50 -3.97 12.03 -5.81
N VAL A 51 -3.59 11.43 -6.95
CA VAL A 51 -4.47 10.56 -7.75
C VAL A 51 -5.07 9.44 -6.91
N PHE A 52 -4.31 8.88 -5.97
CA PHE A 52 -4.75 7.78 -5.11
C PHE A 52 -5.65 8.23 -3.97
N SER A 53 -5.44 9.44 -3.43
CA SER A 53 -6.39 10.05 -2.50
C SER A 53 -7.74 10.28 -3.18
N SER A 54 -7.75 10.75 -4.43
CA SER A 54 -8.99 10.90 -5.20
C SER A 54 -9.66 9.55 -5.51
N ALA A 55 -8.88 8.48 -5.70
CA ALA A 55 -9.41 7.14 -5.88
C ALA A 55 -10.15 6.65 -4.63
N ALA A 56 -9.58 6.88 -3.44
CA ALA A 56 -10.18 6.49 -2.17
C ALA A 56 -11.56 7.14 -1.97
N ASP A 57 -11.68 8.43 -2.32
CA ASP A 57 -12.94 9.19 -2.23
C ASP A 57 -13.97 8.82 -3.31
N ALA A 58 -13.51 8.58 -4.54
CA ALA A 58 -14.38 8.37 -5.70
C ALA A 58 -14.91 6.94 -5.81
N ILE A 59 -14.15 5.94 -5.34
CA ILE A 59 -14.53 4.54 -5.42
C ILE A 59 -15.41 4.20 -4.21
N SER A 60 -16.69 3.93 -4.46
CA SER A 60 -17.61 3.51 -3.41
C SER A 60 -17.23 2.15 -2.82
N GLU A 61 -17.59 1.94 -1.56
CA GLU A 61 -17.39 0.66 -0.86
C GLU A 61 -18.04 -0.50 -1.61
N THR A 62 -19.27 -0.35 -2.12
CA THR A 62 -19.93 -1.39 -2.92
C THR A 62 -19.13 -1.78 -4.16
N ARG A 63 -18.54 -0.80 -4.86
CA ARG A 63 -17.75 -1.05 -6.07
C ARG A 63 -16.40 -1.69 -5.72
N TRP A 64 -15.79 -1.25 -4.61
CA TRP A 64 -14.58 -1.85 -4.07
C TRP A 64 -14.79 -3.32 -3.72
N LEU A 65 -15.84 -3.65 -2.95
CA LEU A 65 -16.15 -5.03 -2.58
C LEU A 65 -16.43 -5.92 -3.80
N ALA A 66 -17.18 -5.41 -4.78
CA ALA A 66 -17.43 -6.14 -6.02
C ALA A 66 -16.14 -6.38 -6.83
N PHE A 67 -15.19 -5.45 -6.81
CA PHE A 67 -13.87 -5.61 -7.42
C PHE A 67 -13.05 -6.68 -6.71
N LEU A 68 -13.04 -6.68 -5.38
CA LEU A 68 -12.30 -7.65 -4.56
C LEU A 68 -12.73 -9.11 -4.79
N GLU A 69 -13.93 -9.36 -5.33
CA GLU A 69 -14.36 -10.71 -5.72
C GLU A 69 -13.46 -11.35 -6.81
N PHE A 70 -12.75 -10.53 -7.59
CA PHE A 70 -11.85 -10.97 -8.65
C PHE A 70 -10.38 -10.99 -8.23
N VAL A 71 -10.05 -10.41 -7.08
CA VAL A 71 -8.68 -10.34 -6.57
C VAL A 71 -8.32 -11.66 -5.89
N PRO A 72 -7.10 -12.21 -6.10
CA PRO A 72 -6.71 -13.45 -5.45
C PRO A 72 -6.71 -13.33 -3.92
N THR A 73 -6.87 -14.47 -3.24
CA THR A 73 -7.28 -14.49 -1.82
C THR A 73 -6.28 -13.81 -0.87
N ALA A 74 -4.97 -13.93 -1.11
CA ALA A 74 -3.96 -13.35 -0.22
C ALA A 74 -3.94 -11.82 -0.33
N GLU A 75 -3.99 -11.33 -1.55
CA GLU A 75 -4.06 -9.94 -1.96
C GLU A 75 -5.33 -9.30 -1.43
N ARG A 76 -6.49 -9.96 -1.59
CA ARG A 76 -7.76 -9.50 -1.02
C ARG A 76 -7.67 -9.35 0.51
N ARG A 77 -7.15 -10.37 1.21
CA ARG A 77 -6.97 -10.32 2.68
C ARG A 77 -6.05 -9.19 3.13
N LEU A 78 -5.07 -8.83 2.32
CA LEU A 78 -4.22 -7.67 2.60
C LEU A 78 -5.02 -6.37 2.40
N LEU A 79 -5.68 -6.23 1.25
CA LEU A 79 -6.43 -5.03 0.88
C LEU A 79 -7.60 -4.73 1.82
N GLU A 80 -8.26 -5.76 2.37
CA GLU A 80 -9.34 -5.62 3.35
C GLU A 80 -8.89 -5.01 4.69
N GLN A 81 -7.58 -4.92 4.95
CA GLN A 81 -7.04 -4.28 6.16
C GLN A 81 -6.89 -2.77 6.01
N PHE A 82 -7.11 -2.22 4.82
CA PHE A 82 -6.97 -0.81 4.52
C PHE A 82 -8.31 -0.23 4.05
N ASP A 83 -8.63 0.95 4.56
CA ASP A 83 -9.76 1.76 4.13
C ASP A 83 -9.25 2.95 3.30
N VAL A 84 -8.50 3.86 3.92
CA VAL A 84 -8.04 5.10 3.27
C VAL A 84 -6.91 4.82 2.28
N GLY A 85 -5.94 3.99 2.66
CA GLY A 85 -4.76 3.66 1.86
C GLY A 85 -4.99 2.56 0.82
N ARG A 86 -6.21 2.00 0.73
CA ARG A 86 -6.50 0.78 -0.04
C ARG A 86 -6.11 0.85 -1.51
N ALA A 87 -6.30 2.01 -2.15
CA ALA A 87 -5.94 2.21 -3.56
C ALA A 87 -4.41 2.25 -3.74
N SER A 88 -3.68 2.89 -2.82
CA SER A 88 -2.22 2.91 -2.85
C SER A 88 -1.63 1.52 -2.60
N VAL A 89 -2.22 0.76 -1.66
CA VAL A 89 -1.82 -0.64 -1.40
C VAL A 89 -2.15 -1.55 -2.59
N LEU A 90 -3.25 -1.31 -3.31
CA LEU A 90 -3.56 -2.02 -4.55
C LEU A 90 -2.45 -1.88 -5.60
N ALA A 91 -1.86 -0.68 -5.73
CA ALA A 91 -0.71 -0.49 -6.59
C ALA A 91 0.51 -1.30 -6.10
N VAL A 92 0.78 -1.33 -4.79
CA VAL A 92 1.86 -2.16 -4.25
C VAL A 92 1.66 -3.65 -4.59
N VAL A 93 0.43 -4.15 -4.42
CA VAL A 93 0.08 -5.55 -4.75
C VAL A 93 0.26 -5.83 -6.24
N ALA A 94 -0.21 -4.94 -7.11
CA ALA A 94 -0.15 -5.11 -8.56
C ALA A 94 1.29 -5.13 -9.09
N PHE A 95 2.14 -4.23 -8.58
CA PHE A 95 3.49 -4.04 -9.10
C PHE A 95 4.57 -4.83 -8.33
N CYS A 96 4.26 -5.31 -7.12
CA CYS A 96 5.16 -6.09 -6.28
C CYS A 96 4.41 -7.27 -5.61
N PRO A 97 3.81 -8.20 -6.38
CA PRO A 97 3.03 -9.30 -5.81
C PRO A 97 3.85 -10.22 -4.90
N GLY A 98 5.18 -10.31 -5.10
CA GLY A 98 6.09 -11.04 -4.22
C GLY A 98 6.11 -10.54 -2.77
N LEU A 99 5.69 -9.29 -2.52
CA LEU A 99 5.63 -8.70 -1.17
C LEU A 99 4.40 -9.11 -0.36
N VAL A 100 3.36 -9.68 -0.98
CA VAL A 100 2.06 -9.89 -0.33
C VAL A 100 2.18 -10.72 0.95
N ALA A 101 3.02 -11.76 0.95
CA ALA A 101 3.24 -12.60 2.14
C ALA A 101 3.86 -11.82 3.31
N ASP A 102 4.87 -10.99 3.04
CA ASP A 102 5.54 -10.17 4.06
C ASP A 102 4.62 -9.03 4.53
N LEU A 103 3.83 -8.44 3.63
CA LEU A 103 2.86 -7.40 3.97
C LEU A 103 1.68 -7.97 4.77
N LEU A 104 1.24 -9.20 4.53
CA LEU A 104 0.27 -9.87 5.42
C LEU A 104 0.84 -10.10 6.82
N ALA A 105 2.15 -10.37 6.91
CA ALA A 105 2.82 -10.54 8.19
C ALA A 105 3.06 -9.20 8.90
N ALA A 106 3.29 -8.10 8.19
CA ALA A 106 3.49 -6.76 8.74
C ALA A 106 2.76 -5.69 7.89
N PRO A 107 1.42 -5.55 8.02
CA PRO A 107 0.60 -4.71 7.13
C PRO A 107 1.00 -3.24 7.15
N ALA A 108 1.44 -2.71 8.29
CA ALA A 108 1.92 -1.35 8.43
C ALA A 108 3.19 -1.03 7.61
N LEU A 109 3.84 -2.02 6.98
CA LEU A 109 4.91 -1.80 6.01
C LEU A 109 4.38 -1.32 4.66
N ALA A 110 3.13 -1.64 4.30
CA ALA A 110 2.58 -1.32 2.97
C ALA A 110 2.54 0.19 2.68
N PRO A 111 2.17 1.09 3.62
CA PRO A 111 2.27 2.54 3.41
C PRO A 111 3.70 3.03 3.13
N PHE A 112 4.73 2.42 3.73
CA PHE A 112 6.13 2.79 3.43
C PHE A 112 6.51 2.40 2.00
N VAL A 113 6.07 1.22 1.54
CA VAL A 113 6.29 0.79 0.16
C VAL A 113 5.50 1.68 -0.81
N ALA A 114 4.26 2.02 -0.48
CA ALA A 114 3.45 2.92 -1.30
C ALA A 114 4.08 4.32 -1.44
N GLU A 115 4.74 4.81 -0.38
CA GLU A 115 5.37 6.14 -0.32
C GLU A 115 6.86 6.12 -0.66
N HIS A 116 7.34 5.06 -1.31
CA HIS A 116 8.77 4.87 -1.62
C HIS A 116 9.39 6.05 -2.39
N THR A 117 8.66 6.63 -3.35
CA THR A 117 9.10 7.78 -4.16
C THR A 117 9.43 8.98 -3.28
N ARG A 118 8.55 9.29 -2.32
CA ARG A 118 8.74 10.38 -1.35
C ARG A 118 9.87 10.08 -0.37
N LEU A 119 9.94 8.85 0.15
CA LEU A 119 10.95 8.44 1.13
C LEU A 119 12.37 8.37 0.54
N ARG A 120 12.48 8.18 -0.78
CA ARG A 120 13.76 8.05 -1.52
C ARG A 120 14.12 9.27 -2.36
N GLY A 121 13.16 10.13 -2.69
CA GLY A 121 13.36 11.29 -3.57
C GLY A 121 13.56 10.91 -5.03
N THR A 122 13.05 9.76 -5.47
CA THR A 122 13.20 9.25 -6.85
C THR A 122 11.83 8.99 -7.50
N GLU A 123 11.80 8.96 -8.84
CA GLU A 123 10.64 8.49 -9.61
C GLU A 123 10.25 7.04 -9.26
N PRO A 124 8.99 6.63 -9.50
CA PRO A 124 8.52 5.28 -9.19
C PRO A 124 9.30 4.23 -10.00
N ARG A 125 9.94 3.29 -9.31
CA ARG A 125 10.68 2.17 -9.92
C ARG A 125 10.30 0.86 -9.25
N TRP A 126 9.12 0.38 -9.56
CA TRP A 126 8.58 -0.88 -9.06
C TRP A 126 9.53 -2.08 -9.28
N GLU A 127 10.20 -2.11 -10.42
CA GLU A 127 11.20 -3.15 -10.74
C GLU A 127 12.36 -3.17 -9.75
N GLU A 128 12.77 -2.01 -9.23
CA GLU A 128 13.84 -1.92 -8.24
C GLU A 128 13.38 -2.50 -6.90
N ILE A 129 12.16 -2.17 -6.45
CA ILE A 129 11.57 -2.73 -5.23
C ILE A 129 11.49 -4.25 -5.32
N ALA A 130 10.96 -4.77 -6.43
CA ALA A 130 10.88 -6.20 -6.68
C ALA A 130 12.28 -6.85 -6.70
N ALA A 131 13.28 -6.22 -7.33
CA ALA A 131 14.64 -6.73 -7.38
C ALA A 131 15.33 -6.74 -6.00
N VAL A 132 15.14 -5.70 -5.19
CA VAL A 132 15.65 -5.61 -3.81
C VAL A 132 15.07 -6.73 -2.96
N HIS A 133 13.75 -6.89 -2.98
CA HIS A 133 13.06 -7.94 -2.23
C HIS A 133 13.46 -9.34 -2.70
N ASN A 134 13.53 -9.59 -4.00
CA ASN A 134 13.94 -10.90 -4.53
C ASN A 134 15.35 -11.30 -4.10
N ARG A 135 16.26 -10.34 -3.89
CA ARG A 135 17.66 -10.61 -3.51
C ARG A 135 17.86 -10.83 -2.01
N GLY A 136 17.13 -10.11 -1.16
CA GLY A 136 17.38 -10.11 0.29
C GLY A 136 16.14 -10.14 1.17
N GLY A 137 14.98 -10.41 0.59
CA GLY A 137 13.68 -10.47 1.26
C GLY A 137 13.28 -9.15 1.91
N VAL A 138 12.43 -9.25 2.93
CA VAL A 138 11.88 -8.09 3.65
C VAL A 138 12.96 -7.23 4.32
N TYR A 139 14.09 -7.80 4.76
CA TYR A 139 15.14 -7.01 5.42
C TYR A 139 15.88 -6.10 4.44
N ALA A 140 16.16 -6.57 3.22
CA ALA A 140 16.71 -5.72 2.17
C ALA A 140 15.71 -4.62 1.77
N LEU A 141 14.41 -4.92 1.76
CA LEU A 141 13.38 -3.92 1.54
C LEU A 141 13.36 -2.85 2.66
N LEU A 142 13.45 -3.26 3.93
CA LEU A 142 13.53 -2.32 5.05
C LEU A 142 14.72 -1.37 4.90
N GLU A 143 15.91 -1.92 4.66
CA GLU A 143 17.12 -1.12 4.43
C GLU A 143 16.93 -0.15 3.27
N TRP A 144 16.39 -0.64 2.16
CA TRP A 144 16.11 0.19 0.98
C TRP A 144 15.09 1.29 1.28
N LEU A 145 14.08 1.07 2.12
CA LEU A 145 13.14 2.12 2.55
C LEU A 145 13.75 3.11 3.57
N GLY A 146 14.99 2.85 4.03
CA GLY A 146 15.65 3.64 5.08
C GLY A 146 15.17 3.30 6.48
N LEU A 147 14.64 2.09 6.68
CA LEU A 147 14.29 1.53 7.99
C LEU A 147 15.43 0.61 8.46
N PRO A 148 15.65 0.44 9.78
CA PRO A 148 16.65 -0.52 10.25
C PRO A 148 16.24 -1.94 9.84
N ALA A 149 17.12 -2.64 9.15
CA ALA A 149 16.93 -4.01 8.68
C ALA A 149 17.08 -5.02 9.84
N SER A 150 16.11 -5.03 10.75
CA SER A 150 16.16 -5.84 11.96
C SER A 150 14.83 -6.55 12.26
N ARG A 151 14.91 -7.68 12.98
CA ARG A 151 13.74 -8.38 13.52
C ARG A 151 12.90 -7.49 14.44
N GLN A 152 13.57 -6.60 15.17
CA GLN A 152 12.95 -5.67 16.11
C GLN A 152 12.06 -4.68 15.36
N THR A 153 12.53 -4.12 14.25
CA THR A 153 11.75 -3.25 13.36
C THR A 153 10.48 -3.94 12.89
N LEU A 154 10.59 -5.17 12.36
CA LEU A 154 9.42 -5.94 11.92
C LEU A 154 8.45 -6.22 13.06
N THR A 155 8.97 -6.60 14.24
CA THR A 155 8.14 -6.85 15.42
C THR A 155 7.36 -5.59 15.84
N ILE A 156 7.98 -4.42 15.73
CA ILE A 156 7.31 -3.14 16.02
C ILE A 156 6.22 -2.86 14.97
N LEU A 157 6.51 -3.01 13.68
CA LEU A 157 5.52 -2.82 12.62
C LEU A 157 4.33 -3.79 12.74
N GLN A 158 4.57 -5.02 13.20
CA GLN A 158 3.54 -6.03 13.48
C GLN A 158 2.59 -5.66 14.62
N LYS A 159 3.03 -4.80 15.53
CA LYS A 159 2.22 -4.35 16.68
C LYS A 159 1.30 -3.20 16.34
N ILE A 160 1.48 -2.57 15.17
CA ILE A 160 0.65 -1.45 14.74
C ILE A 160 -0.75 -1.97 14.44
N THR A 161 -1.75 -1.45 15.16
CA THR A 161 -3.13 -1.96 15.11
C THR A 161 -3.87 -1.53 13.86
N GLU A 162 -3.56 -0.33 13.36
CA GLU A 162 -4.18 0.28 12.19
C GLU A 162 -3.11 0.47 11.11
N PRO A 163 -3.12 -0.33 10.04
CA PRO A 163 -2.06 -0.28 9.05
C PRO A 163 -2.21 0.90 8.07
N ASP A 164 -3.36 1.59 8.05
CA ASP A 164 -3.58 2.86 7.36
C ASP A 164 -2.81 4.02 8.04
N LEU A 165 -1.48 3.92 8.06
CA LEU A 165 -0.63 4.96 8.59
C LEU A 165 -0.75 6.22 7.72
N GLY A 166 -1.18 7.32 8.34
CA GLY A 166 -1.19 8.62 7.68
C GLY A 166 0.21 9.02 7.19
N ARG A 167 0.31 9.56 5.97
CA ARG A 167 1.58 9.95 5.31
C ARG A 167 2.52 10.77 6.22
N ARG A 168 1.94 11.64 7.06
CA ARG A 168 2.66 12.50 8.02
C ARG A 168 3.46 11.73 9.08
N LEU A 169 3.11 10.47 9.34
CA LEU A 169 3.74 9.65 10.38
C LEU A 169 4.88 8.78 9.86
N LEU A 170 4.96 8.55 8.55
CA LEU A 170 5.96 7.64 7.99
C LEU A 170 7.39 8.10 8.25
N GLU A 171 7.67 9.39 8.09
CA GLU A 171 9.00 9.95 8.39
C GLU A 171 9.31 9.98 9.90
N PRO A 172 8.42 10.46 10.77
CA PRO A 172 8.61 10.33 12.21
C PRO A 172 8.87 8.90 12.67
N ILE A 173 8.12 7.92 12.16
CA ILE A 173 8.32 6.51 12.51
C ILE A 173 9.66 6.03 11.97
N ARG A 174 10.00 6.37 10.71
CA ARG A 174 11.30 5.99 10.11
C ARG A 174 12.46 6.52 10.93
N ALA A 175 12.44 7.79 11.34
CA ALA A 175 13.47 8.39 12.18
C ALA A 175 13.51 7.76 13.58
N ALA A 176 12.36 7.63 14.23
CA ALA A 176 12.23 7.03 15.56
C ALA A 176 12.75 5.59 15.65
N LEU A 177 12.62 4.82 14.57
CA LEU A 177 13.13 3.46 14.50
C LEU A 177 14.66 3.37 14.42
N TRP A 178 15.39 4.47 14.22
CA TRP A 178 16.85 4.50 14.36
C TRP A 178 17.31 4.90 15.76
N GLU A 179 16.42 5.49 16.56
CA GLU A 179 16.74 5.97 17.90
C GLU A 179 16.64 4.85 18.96
N PRO A 180 17.74 4.50 19.66
CA PRO A 180 17.76 3.37 20.59
C PRO A 180 16.69 3.44 21.68
N GLU A 181 16.46 4.62 22.25
CA GLU A 181 15.47 4.84 23.32
C GLU A 181 14.04 4.62 22.80
N THR A 182 13.74 5.17 21.63
CA THR A 182 12.40 5.09 21.03
C THR A 182 12.09 3.66 20.60
N ILE A 183 13.04 2.97 19.96
CA ILE A 183 12.90 1.55 19.62
C ILE A 183 12.63 0.72 20.89
N TRP A 184 13.39 0.95 21.97
CA TRP A 184 13.21 0.23 23.22
C TRP A 184 11.80 0.45 23.76
N LEU A 185 11.32 1.69 23.80
CA LEU A 185 9.95 2.01 24.23
C LEU A 185 8.91 1.29 23.36
N LEU A 186 8.97 1.45 22.04
CA LEU A 186 8.02 0.84 21.09
C LEU A 186 8.00 -0.68 21.18
N GLN A 187 9.15 -1.31 21.44
CA GLN A 187 9.25 -2.75 21.62
C GLN A 187 8.48 -3.24 22.86
N HIS A 188 8.37 -2.44 23.92
CA HIS A 188 7.68 -2.86 25.15
C HIS A 188 6.19 -2.53 25.14
N VAL A 189 5.71 -1.74 24.18
CA VAL A 189 4.27 -1.52 23.98
C VAL A 189 3.65 -2.76 23.32
N PRO A 190 2.56 -3.35 23.86
CA PRO A 190 1.95 -4.55 23.29
C PRO A 190 1.18 -4.28 21.99
N SER A 191 0.56 -3.10 21.86
CA SER A 191 -0.23 -2.67 20.70
C SER A 191 0.00 -1.19 20.42
N LEU A 192 0.37 -0.85 19.20
CA LEU A 192 0.71 0.51 18.79
C LEU A 192 -0.43 1.13 17.98
N THR A 193 -1.15 2.05 18.60
CA THR A 193 -2.17 2.86 17.91
C THR A 193 -1.53 4.07 17.23
N GLU A 194 -2.24 4.73 16.31
CA GLU A 194 -1.77 5.98 15.70
C GLU A 194 -1.44 7.04 16.76
N HIS A 195 -2.25 7.13 17.82
CA HIS A 195 -2.02 8.08 18.92
C HIS A 195 -0.71 7.80 19.65
N ALA A 196 -0.41 6.53 19.95
CA ALA A 196 0.85 6.13 20.60
C ALA A 196 2.05 6.42 19.70
N LEU A 197 1.96 6.11 18.40
CA LEU A 197 3.01 6.42 17.42
C LEU A 197 3.24 7.92 17.31
N THR A 198 2.17 8.72 17.26
CA THR A 198 2.25 10.18 17.23
C THR A 198 3.00 10.70 18.46
N HIS A 199 2.61 10.25 19.65
CA HIS A 199 3.23 10.67 20.90
C HIS A 199 4.72 10.30 20.99
N HIS A 200 5.08 9.05 20.66
CA HIS A 200 6.45 8.56 20.82
C HIS A 200 7.39 8.94 19.66
N CYS A 201 6.89 9.03 18.43
CA CYS A 201 7.74 9.30 17.26
C CYS A 201 7.87 10.78 16.93
N GLN A 202 6.89 11.64 17.27
CA GLN A 202 7.06 13.09 17.08
C GLN A 202 7.99 13.72 18.11
N ALA A 203 8.03 13.16 19.34
CA ALA A 203 8.99 13.59 20.36
C ALA A 203 10.44 13.41 19.90
N ALA A 204 10.73 12.35 19.14
CA ALA A 204 12.06 12.05 18.60
C ALA A 204 12.53 13.02 17.50
N LEU A 205 11.62 13.77 16.85
CA LEU A 205 11.98 14.78 15.85
C LEU A 205 12.20 16.18 16.45
N ALA A 206 11.77 16.39 17.71
CA ALA A 206 11.88 17.67 18.41
C ALA A 206 13.08 17.75 19.36
N ALA A 207 13.80 16.63 19.55
CA ALA A 207 15.03 16.51 20.33
C ALA A 207 16.26 16.62 19.41
#